data_AF-A0A0S3TWA8-F1
#
_entry.id   AF-A0A0S3TWA8-F1
#
_cell.length_a   1.000
_cell.length_b   1.000
_cell.length_c   1.000
_cell.angle_alpha   90.00
_cell.angle_beta   90.00
_cell.angle_gamma   90.00
#
_symmetry.space_group_name_H-M   'P 1'
#
loop_
_entity.id
_entity.type
_entity.pdbx_description
1 polymer ?
#
loop_
_entity_poly.entity_id
_entity_poly.type
_entity_poly.pdbx_seq_one_letter_code
_entity_poly.pdbx_strand_id
1 'polypeptide(L)'
;MLLPTAAAGWAAVPGVRRLLLWRTQQSARLSGRRILWSGGDPAAFRDAARDAADTVVQSLSLALLALTACAVALLFLYDWLAHALFGRTLGKLCLGVTVVRSGGGGPPGPLRALLRSAVLTGLPGALLCWYWLRVLLDEPPGAVPYLLLLCLPVLGALLLLGPARRPLHDRLSRTCVTRTR
;
A
#
# COMPACT_ATOMS: atom_id res chain seq x y z
N MET A 1 -11.80 4.62 25.74
CA MET A 1 -10.58 4.80 24.94
C MET A 1 -10.90 4.30 23.54
N LEU A 2 -11.37 5.19 22.67
CA LEU A 2 -11.89 4.89 21.33
C LEU A 2 -11.03 5.66 20.32
N LEU A 3 -10.39 4.94 19.40
CA LEU A 3 -9.71 5.52 18.23
C LEU A 3 -10.76 5.84 17.16
N PRO A 4 -10.75 7.03 16.52
CA PRO A 4 -11.64 7.29 15.41
C PRO A 4 -11.05 6.70 14.12
N THR A 5 -11.80 5.76 13.56
CA THR A 5 -11.70 5.26 12.19
C THR A 5 -12.20 6.31 11.19
N ALA A 6 -11.34 6.89 10.35
CA ALA A 6 -11.73 7.62 9.13
C ALA A 6 -10.53 7.88 8.19
N ALA A 7 -9.94 6.83 7.63
CA ALA A 7 -8.95 6.94 6.55
C ALA A 7 -9.62 6.67 5.20
N ALA A 8 -10.35 7.65 4.66
CA ALA A 8 -10.84 7.60 3.27
C ALA A 8 -11.09 8.97 2.57
N GLY A 9 -10.89 10.12 3.23
CA GLY A 9 -11.31 11.43 2.68
C GLY A 9 -10.21 12.42 2.24
N TRP A 10 -8.92 12.08 2.39
CA TRP A 10 -7.89 13.12 2.53
C TRP A 10 -7.46 13.79 1.21
N ALA A 11 -7.71 13.16 0.06
CA ALA A 11 -7.41 13.74 -1.25
C ALA A 11 -8.49 14.72 -1.77
N ALA A 12 -9.68 14.73 -1.17
CA ALA A 12 -10.78 15.61 -1.55
C ALA A 12 -10.88 16.88 -0.68
N VAL A 13 -10.02 17.04 0.33
CA VAL A 13 -10.05 18.22 1.21
C VAL A 13 -9.42 19.40 0.48
N PRO A 14 -10.19 20.45 0.11
CA PRO A 14 -9.66 21.62 -0.61
C PRO A 14 -8.56 22.37 0.17
N GLY A 15 -8.42 22.06 1.46
CA GLY A 15 -7.36 22.54 2.34
C GLY A 15 -6.00 21.90 2.08
N VAL A 16 -5.90 20.59 1.83
CA VAL A 16 -4.60 19.90 1.66
C VAL A 16 -3.91 20.34 0.38
N ARG A 17 -4.67 20.43 -0.73
CA ARG A 17 -4.16 20.97 -2.00
C ARG A 17 -3.72 22.42 -1.86
N ARG A 18 -4.50 23.25 -1.16
CA ARG A 18 -4.11 24.65 -0.88
C ARG A 18 -2.86 24.74 -0.01
N LEU A 19 -2.72 23.86 0.99
CA LEU A 19 -1.57 23.83 1.88
C LEU A 19 -0.29 23.44 1.13
N LEU A 20 -0.37 22.45 0.24
CA LEU A 20 0.75 22.00 -0.60
C LEU A 20 1.14 23.07 -1.63
N LEU A 21 0.17 23.70 -2.30
CA LEU A 21 0.42 24.80 -3.23
C LEU A 21 0.97 26.04 -2.53
N TRP A 22 0.46 26.35 -1.34
CA TRP A 22 0.96 27.47 -0.55
C TRP A 22 2.38 27.22 -0.05
N ARG A 23 2.68 26.03 0.48
CA ARG A 23 4.06 25.67 0.88
C ARG A 23 5.03 25.75 -0.28
N THR A 24 4.69 25.17 -1.43
CA THR A 24 5.57 25.19 -2.61
C THR A 24 5.81 26.61 -3.14
N GLN A 25 4.78 27.47 -3.19
CA GLN A 25 4.95 28.87 -3.58
C GLN A 25 5.75 29.69 -2.56
N GLN A 26 5.57 29.44 -1.26
CA GLN A 26 6.28 30.17 -0.23
C GLN A 26 7.77 29.76 -0.19
N SER A 27 8.08 28.48 -0.32
CA SER A 27 9.46 27.99 -0.41
C SER A 27 10.18 28.59 -1.62
N ALA A 28 9.54 28.59 -2.80
CA ALA A 28 10.14 29.18 -4.01
C ALA A 28 10.46 30.68 -3.86
N ARG A 29 9.58 31.44 -3.20
CA ARG A 29 9.78 32.88 -2.93
C ARG A 29 10.90 33.14 -1.93
N LEU A 30 11.03 32.31 -0.90
CA LEU A 30 12.06 32.47 0.13
C LEU A 30 13.45 32.08 -0.40
N SER A 31 13.55 31.00 -1.18
CA SER A 31 14.80 30.58 -1.82
C SER A 31 15.30 31.59 -2.85
N GLY A 32 14.41 32.12 -3.71
CA GLY A 32 14.78 33.15 -4.68
C GLY A 32 15.28 34.45 -4.04
N ARG A 33 14.68 34.85 -2.91
CA ARG A 33 15.19 35.97 -2.11
C ARG A 33 16.58 35.64 -1.55
N ARG A 34 16.78 34.51 -0.88
CA ARG A 34 18.11 34.16 -0.33
C ARG A 34 19.22 34.24 -1.37
N ILE A 35 18.97 33.77 -2.60
CA ILE A 35 19.95 33.83 -3.70
C ILE A 35 20.24 35.27 -4.14
N LEU A 36 19.20 36.10 -4.31
CA LEU A 36 19.37 37.49 -4.73
C LEU A 36 20.11 38.33 -3.67
N TRP A 37 19.92 38.02 -2.39
CA TRP A 37 20.53 38.74 -1.27
C TRP A 37 21.86 38.13 -0.80
N SER A 38 22.33 37.01 -1.35
CA SER A 38 23.58 36.35 -0.90
C SER A 38 24.86 37.01 -1.45
N GLY A 39 24.74 38.03 -2.30
CA GLY A 39 25.90 38.71 -2.88
C GLY A 39 26.80 37.81 -3.72
N GLY A 40 26.29 36.66 -4.19
CA GLY A 40 27.08 35.68 -4.95
C GLY A 40 27.77 34.61 -4.11
N ASP A 41 27.45 34.47 -2.81
CA ASP A 41 28.00 33.39 -1.99
C ASP A 41 27.60 32.00 -2.54
N PRO A 42 28.58 31.17 -2.96
CA PRO A 42 28.30 29.84 -3.49
C PRO A 42 27.75 28.88 -2.45
N ALA A 43 27.96 29.11 -1.15
CA ALA A 43 27.36 28.29 -0.09
C ALA A 43 25.84 28.53 -0.01
N ALA A 44 25.41 29.79 0.05
CA ALA A 44 24.00 30.15 0.02
C ALA A 44 23.25 29.60 -1.20
N PHE A 45 23.90 29.57 -2.38
CA PHE A 45 23.30 28.95 -3.57
C PHE A 45 23.14 27.43 -3.44
N ARG A 46 24.15 26.71 -2.94
CA ARG A 46 24.08 25.26 -2.74
C ARG A 46 22.99 24.88 -1.74
N ASP A 47 22.84 25.65 -0.67
CA ASP A 47 21.82 25.38 0.35
C ASP A 47 20.42 25.65 -0.20
N ALA A 48 20.22 26.73 -0.95
CA ALA A 48 18.96 27.00 -1.63
C ALA A 48 18.59 25.90 -2.66
N ALA A 49 19.59 25.35 -3.36
CA ALA A 49 19.38 24.24 -4.30
C ALA A 49 19.02 22.94 -3.57
N ARG A 50 19.66 22.64 -2.43
CA ARG A 50 19.31 21.48 -1.58
C ARG A 50 17.88 21.60 -1.04
N ASP A 51 17.52 22.75 -0.48
CA ASP A 51 16.15 23.00 0.03
C ASP A 51 15.09 22.75 -1.05
N ALA A 52 15.36 23.19 -2.29
CA ALA A 52 14.47 22.97 -3.43
C ALA A 52 14.40 21.49 -3.82
N ALA A 53 15.55 20.80 -3.87
CA ALA A 53 15.61 19.38 -4.16
C ALA A 53 14.84 18.55 -3.12
N ASP A 54 15.05 18.83 -1.82
CA ASP A 54 14.37 18.15 -0.71
C ASP A 54 12.85 18.34 -0.78
N THR A 55 12.40 19.55 -1.12
CA THR A 55 10.97 19.85 -1.32
C THR A 55 10.36 19.02 -2.46
N VAL A 56 11.08 18.89 -3.58
CA VAL A 56 10.64 18.09 -4.73
C VAL A 56 10.60 16.61 -4.37
N VAL A 57 11.67 16.09 -3.75
CA VAL A 57 11.76 14.68 -3.33
C VAL A 57 10.64 14.33 -2.35
N GLN A 58 10.37 15.19 -1.37
CA GLN A 58 9.29 14.99 -0.41
C GLN A 58 7.92 14.97 -1.10
N SER A 59 7.67 15.90 -2.03
CA SER A 59 6.41 15.98 -2.77
C SER A 59 6.17 14.74 -3.64
N LEU A 60 7.19 14.30 -4.38
CA LEU A 60 7.13 13.08 -5.19
C LEU A 60 6.92 11.84 -4.33
N SER A 61 7.61 11.73 -3.21
CA SER A 61 7.49 10.58 -2.31
C SER A 61 6.09 10.47 -1.71
N LEU A 62 5.48 11.59 -1.31
CA LEU A 62 4.08 11.62 -0.86
C LEU A 62 3.10 11.21 -1.97
N ALA A 63 3.32 11.70 -3.19
CA ALA A 63 2.49 11.33 -4.34
C ALA A 63 2.59 9.83 -4.66
N LEU A 64 3.80 9.27 -4.64
CA LEU A 64 4.05 7.84 -4.84
C LEU A 64 3.43 6.99 -3.73
N LEU A 65 3.52 7.42 -2.47
CA LEU A 65 2.86 6.75 -1.35
C LEU A 65 1.33 6.75 -1.54
N ALA A 66 0.74 7.89 -1.90
CA ALA A 66 -0.70 8.00 -2.12
C ALA A 66 -1.17 7.11 -3.28
N LEU A 67 -0.43 7.10 -4.40
CA LEU A 67 -0.70 6.24 -5.55
C LEU A 67 -0.60 4.76 -5.17
N THR A 68 0.43 4.39 -4.42
CA THR A 68 0.65 3.02 -3.94
C THR A 68 -0.49 2.58 -3.01
N ALA A 69 -0.87 3.42 -2.05
CA ALA A 69 -1.97 3.14 -1.13
C ALA A 69 -3.30 2.98 -1.89
N CYS A 70 -3.56 3.83 -2.89
CA CYS A 70 -4.73 3.71 -3.75
C CYS A 70 -4.73 2.40 -4.55
N ALA A 71 -3.60 2.06 -5.17
CA ALA A 71 -3.44 0.82 -5.93
C ALA A 71 -3.65 -0.42 -5.04
N VAL A 72 -3.07 -0.44 -3.84
CA VAL A 72 -3.27 -1.51 -2.85
C VAL A 72 -4.75 -1.62 -2.47
N ALA A 73 -5.42 -0.51 -2.18
CA ALA A 73 -6.83 -0.51 -1.81
C ALA A 73 -7.72 -1.03 -2.94
N LEU A 74 -7.47 -0.60 -4.18
CA LEU A 74 -8.20 -1.06 -5.37
C LEU A 74 -7.97 -2.55 -5.64
N LEU A 75 -6.71 -3.01 -5.56
CA LEU A 75 -6.38 -4.43 -5.74
C LEU A 75 -7.02 -5.30 -4.65
N PHE A 76 -6.99 -4.84 -3.40
CA PHE A 76 -7.65 -5.52 -2.30
C PHE A 76 -9.16 -5.61 -2.50
N LEU A 77 -9.80 -4.50 -2.87
CA LEU A 77 -11.25 -4.46 -3.11
C LEU A 77 -11.64 -5.34 -4.29
N TYR A 78 -10.87 -5.28 -5.38
CA TYR A 78 -11.04 -6.15 -6.54
C TYR A 78 -10.92 -7.62 -6.15
N ASP A 79 -9.86 -8.01 -5.43
CA ASP A 79 -9.65 -9.40 -5.03
C ASP A 79 -10.76 -9.88 -4.10
N TRP A 80 -11.17 -9.04 -3.15
CA TRP A 80 -12.24 -9.35 -2.21
C TRP A 80 -13.58 -9.54 -2.92
N LEU A 81 -14.00 -8.58 -3.75
CA LEU A 81 -15.27 -8.65 -4.48
C LEU A 81 -15.28 -9.80 -5.48
N ALA A 82 -14.20 -10.00 -6.22
CA ALA A 82 -14.10 -11.09 -7.19
C ALA A 82 -14.23 -12.47 -6.52
N HIS A 83 -13.58 -12.68 -5.38
CA HIS A 83 -13.72 -13.92 -4.62
C HIS A 83 -15.07 -14.04 -3.91
N ALA A 84 -15.63 -12.94 -3.39
CA ALA A 84 -16.91 -12.97 -2.70
C ALA A 84 -18.06 -13.33 -3.65
N LEU A 85 -18.07 -12.75 -4.86
CA LEU A 85 -19.14 -12.90 -5.83
C LEU A 85 -18.95 -14.11 -6.75
N PHE A 86 -17.74 -14.29 -7.29
CA PHE A 86 -17.49 -15.28 -8.35
C PHE A 86 -16.62 -16.46 -7.89
N GLY A 87 -15.99 -16.36 -6.71
CA GLY A 87 -14.98 -17.32 -6.27
C GLY A 87 -13.69 -17.26 -7.09
N ARG A 88 -13.53 -16.31 -8.02
CA ARG A 88 -12.36 -16.24 -8.91
C ARG A 88 -12.12 -14.83 -9.43
N THR A 89 -10.85 -14.49 -9.65
CA THR A 89 -10.41 -13.28 -10.34
C THR A 89 -10.33 -13.49 -11.86
N LEU A 90 -10.22 -12.41 -12.64
CA LEU A 90 -10.07 -12.50 -14.11
C LEU A 90 -8.88 -13.38 -14.53
N GLY A 91 -7.74 -13.26 -13.84
CA GLY A 91 -6.59 -14.13 -14.12
C GLY A 91 -6.89 -15.62 -13.86
N LYS A 92 -7.63 -15.93 -12.80
CA LYS A 92 -8.06 -17.31 -12.49
C LYS A 92 -9.11 -17.83 -13.47
N LEU A 93 -9.96 -16.94 -13.99
CA LEU A 93 -10.91 -17.27 -15.05
C LEU A 93 -10.17 -17.76 -16.31
N CYS A 94 -9.13 -17.04 -16.74
CA CYS A 94 -8.30 -17.45 -17.87
C CYS A 94 -7.61 -18.80 -17.66
N LEU A 95 -7.33 -19.18 -16.41
CA LEU A 95 -6.69 -20.45 -16.06
C LEU A 95 -7.70 -21.60 -15.82
N GLY A 96 -9.01 -21.32 -15.86
CA GLY A 96 -10.04 -22.31 -15.53
C GLY A 96 -9.94 -22.77 -14.07
N VAL A 97 -9.62 -21.85 -13.16
CA VAL A 97 -9.46 -22.13 -11.73
C VAL A 97 -10.48 -21.33 -10.92
N THR A 98 -11.05 -21.96 -9.90
CA THR A 98 -11.99 -21.31 -8.98
C THR A 98 -11.63 -21.61 -7.52
N VAL A 99 -11.97 -20.69 -6.62
CA VAL A 99 -11.83 -20.83 -5.18
C VAL A 99 -13.19 -21.17 -4.61
N VAL A 100 -13.27 -22.27 -3.88
CA VAL A 100 -14.49 -22.76 -3.24
C VAL A 100 -14.28 -22.93 -1.74
N ARG A 101 -15.38 -23.12 -0.99
CA ARG A 101 -15.29 -23.43 0.44
C ARG A 101 -14.78 -24.87 0.63
N SER A 102 -13.94 -25.11 1.63
CA SER A 102 -13.37 -26.45 1.91
C SER A 102 -14.42 -27.54 2.24
N GLY A 103 -15.67 -27.17 2.49
CA GLY A 103 -16.77 -28.10 2.85
C GLY A 103 -18.00 -28.01 1.94
N GLY A 104 -17.92 -27.35 0.79
CA GLY A 104 -19.05 -27.24 -0.15
C GLY A 104 -18.66 -26.43 -1.38
N GLY A 105 -18.94 -26.94 -2.58
CA GLY A 105 -18.41 -26.46 -3.87
C GLY A 105 -18.86 -25.08 -4.35
N GLY A 106 -19.43 -24.25 -3.47
CA GLY A 106 -19.82 -22.88 -3.77
C GLY A 106 -18.74 -21.84 -3.44
N PRO A 107 -18.96 -20.58 -3.85
CA PRO A 107 -18.03 -19.49 -3.58
C PRO A 107 -17.80 -19.26 -2.07
N PRO A 108 -16.65 -18.72 -1.65
CA PRO A 108 -16.25 -18.54 -0.24
C PRO A 108 -17.27 -17.80 0.63
N GLY A 109 -18.03 -16.88 0.03
CA GLY A 109 -18.82 -15.87 0.75
C GLY A 109 -17.96 -14.67 1.17
N PRO A 110 -18.58 -13.54 1.53
CA PRO A 110 -17.90 -12.25 1.68
C PRO A 110 -16.86 -12.23 2.80
N LEU A 111 -17.14 -12.82 3.97
CA LEU A 111 -16.20 -12.82 5.10
C LEU A 111 -14.96 -13.68 4.85
N ARG A 112 -15.11 -14.84 4.22
CA ARG A 112 -13.97 -15.71 3.89
C ARG A 112 -13.13 -15.12 2.77
N ALA A 113 -13.78 -14.51 1.77
CA ALA A 113 -13.10 -13.74 0.75
C ALA A 113 -12.32 -12.56 1.36
N LEU A 114 -12.92 -11.83 2.30
CA LEU A 114 -12.25 -10.71 2.98
C LEU A 114 -10.99 -11.17 3.71
N LEU A 115 -11.08 -12.23 4.53
CA LEU A 115 -9.93 -12.79 5.24
C LEU A 115 -8.83 -13.25 4.27
N ARG A 116 -9.22 -13.89 3.17
CA ARG A 116 -8.29 -14.32 2.13
C ARG A 116 -7.54 -13.13 1.52
N SER A 117 -8.28 -12.13 1.05
CA SER A 117 -7.73 -10.94 0.40
C SER A 117 -6.94 -10.07 1.38
N ALA A 118 -7.31 -10.07 2.66
CA ALA A 118 -6.58 -9.37 3.71
C ALA A 118 -5.20 -9.99 3.93
N VAL A 119 -5.09 -11.32 3.97
CA VAL A 119 -3.80 -11.99 4.14
C VAL A 119 -2.93 -11.88 2.88
N LEU A 120 -3.55 -11.98 1.70
CA LEU A 120 -2.81 -12.02 0.43
C LEU A 120 -2.36 -10.64 -0.04
N THR A 121 -3.24 -9.65 0.04
CA THR A 121 -3.03 -8.32 -0.58
C THR A 121 -3.06 -7.21 0.47
N GLY A 122 -4.05 -7.26 1.37
CA GLY A 122 -4.29 -6.17 2.33
C GLY A 122 -3.13 -5.96 3.31
N LEU A 123 -2.72 -7.01 4.00
CA LEU A 123 -1.67 -6.95 5.03
C LEU A 123 -0.30 -6.62 4.43
N PRO A 124 0.20 -7.29 3.37
CA PRO A 124 1.45 -6.89 2.73
C PRO A 124 1.40 -5.46 2.19
N GLY A 125 0.31 -5.08 1.52
CA GLY A 125 0.16 -3.72 0.99
C GLY A 125 0.10 -2.65 2.08
N ALA A 126 -0.58 -2.92 3.19
CA ALA A 126 -0.65 -2.03 4.34
C ALA A 126 0.70 -1.89 5.04
N LEU A 127 1.44 -2.99 5.23
CA LEU A 127 2.79 -2.97 5.79
C LEU A 127 3.75 -2.17 4.91
N LEU A 128 3.66 -2.30 3.59
CA LEU A 128 4.45 -1.51 2.64
C LEU A 128 4.12 -0.02 2.75
N CYS A 129 2.84 0.36 2.76
CA CYS A 129 2.43 1.77 2.90
C CYS A 129 2.86 2.34 4.26
N TRP A 130 2.72 1.56 5.34
CA TRP A 130 3.17 1.95 6.67
C TRP A 130 4.69 2.16 6.72
N TYR A 131 5.46 1.27 6.10
CA TYR A 131 6.92 1.38 6.02
C TYR A 131 7.33 2.70 5.34
N TRP A 132 6.77 2.98 4.15
CA TRP A 132 7.06 4.21 3.42
C TRP A 132 6.61 5.47 4.15
N LEU A 133 5.49 5.41 4.86
CA LEU A 133 5.05 6.52 5.70
C LEU A 133 6.06 6.83 6.80
N ARG A 134 6.62 5.82 7.48
CA ARG A 134 7.63 6.01 8.52
C ARG A 134 8.92 6.63 7.96
N VAL A 135 9.39 6.13 6.81
CA VAL A 135 10.52 6.72 6.08
C VAL A 135 10.27 8.20 5.77
N LEU A 136 9.06 8.55 5.33
CA LEU A 136 8.67 9.93 5.04
C LEU A 136 8.55 10.84 6.26
N LEU A 137 8.30 10.26 7.43
CA LEU A 137 8.26 10.95 8.72
C LEU A 137 9.64 11.03 9.39
N ASP A 138 10.70 10.56 8.72
CA ASP A 138 12.06 10.42 9.27
C ASP A 138 12.10 9.58 10.56
N GLU A 139 11.14 8.66 10.70
CA GLU A 139 11.08 7.74 11.81
C GLU A 139 11.65 6.39 11.37
N PRO A 140 12.47 5.71 12.20
CA PRO A 140 12.99 4.41 11.85
C PRO A 140 11.82 3.45 11.59
N PRO A 141 11.70 2.87 10.39
CA PRO A 141 10.74 1.82 10.14
C PRO A 141 11.28 0.60 10.89
N GLY A 142 10.67 0.25 12.02
CA GLY A 142 11.13 -0.87 12.84
C GLY A 142 11.36 -2.14 11.99
N ALA A 143 12.30 -2.98 12.40
CA ALA A 143 12.66 -4.19 11.62
C ALA A 143 11.49 -5.17 11.44
N VAL A 144 10.54 -5.20 12.40
CA VAL A 144 9.42 -6.15 12.43
C VAL A 144 8.57 -6.13 11.14
N PRO A 145 7.96 -5.01 10.71
CA PRO A 145 7.14 -4.96 9.49
C PRO A 145 7.92 -5.31 8.22
N TYR A 146 9.20 -4.96 8.15
CA TYR A 146 10.07 -5.36 7.04
C TYR A 146 10.30 -6.88 7.03
N LEU A 147 10.62 -7.46 8.19
CA LEU A 147 10.73 -8.91 8.33
C LEU A 147 9.40 -9.60 8.00
N LEU A 148 8.25 -9.05 8.39
CA LEU A 148 6.95 -9.60 8.03
C LEU A 148 6.71 -9.57 6.51
N LEU A 149 7.06 -8.46 5.83
CA LEU A 149 6.98 -8.34 4.38
C LEU A 149 7.83 -9.40 3.65
N LEU A 150 9.02 -9.71 4.17
CA LEU A 150 9.90 -10.74 3.61
C LEU A 150 9.45 -12.16 3.98
N CYS A 151 9.05 -12.38 5.22
CA CYS A 151 8.73 -13.71 5.75
C CYS A 151 7.37 -14.22 5.28
N LEU A 152 6.35 -13.36 5.10
CA LEU A 152 5.01 -13.77 4.65
C LEU A 152 5.02 -14.53 3.32
N PRO A 153 5.65 -14.04 2.23
CA PRO A 153 5.70 -14.76 0.96
C PRO A 153 6.52 -16.05 1.07
N VAL A 154 7.63 -16.04 1.81
CA VAL A 154 8.46 -17.23 2.06
C VAL A 154 7.66 -18.29 2.81
N LEU A 155 6.98 -17.91 3.89
CA LEU A 155 6.09 -18.80 4.64
C LEU A 155 4.97 -19.33 3.75
N GLY A 156 4.38 -18.48 2.91
CA GLY A 156 3.39 -18.89 1.92
C GLY A 156 3.91 -19.98 0.97
N ALA A 157 5.13 -19.81 0.46
CA ALA A 157 5.80 -20.79 -0.40
C ALA A 157 6.13 -22.09 0.34
N LEU A 158 6.66 -22.01 1.56
CA LEU A 158 6.97 -23.19 2.38
C LEU A 158 5.72 -23.99 2.71
N LEU A 159 4.59 -23.33 2.99
CA LEU A 159 3.31 -24.00 3.27
C LEU A 159 2.72 -24.73 2.05
N LEU A 160 3.11 -24.35 0.83
CA LEU A 160 2.77 -25.09 -0.39
C LEU A 160 3.58 -26.38 -0.54
N LEU A 161 4.80 -26.44 0.01
CA LEU A 161 5.63 -27.64 0.04
C LEU A 161 5.19 -28.65 1.10
N GLY A 162 4.47 -28.19 2.13
CA GLY A 162 3.96 -29.05 3.20
C GLY A 162 2.90 -30.07 2.74
N PRO A 163 2.57 -31.06 3.59
CA PRO A 163 1.70 -32.19 3.23
C PRO A 163 0.29 -31.77 2.80
N ALA A 164 -0.24 -30.68 3.37
CA ALA A 164 -1.55 -30.14 2.98
C ALA A 164 -1.54 -29.42 1.62
N ARG A 165 -0.37 -29.05 1.08
CA ARG A 165 -0.17 -28.28 -0.18
C ARG A 165 -1.13 -27.09 -0.36
N ARG A 166 -1.42 -26.39 0.73
CA ARG A 166 -2.33 -25.23 0.77
C ARG A 166 -1.61 -24.00 1.31
N PRO A 167 -1.71 -22.85 0.63
CA PRO A 167 -1.09 -21.62 1.10
C PRO A 167 -1.80 -21.08 2.35
N LEU A 168 -1.11 -20.19 3.09
CA LEU A 168 -1.60 -19.63 4.36
C LEU A 168 -3.02 -19.04 4.26
N HIS A 169 -3.28 -18.26 3.21
CA HIS A 169 -4.56 -17.57 3.02
C HIS A 169 -5.72 -18.55 2.74
N ASP A 170 -5.46 -19.69 2.08
CA ASP A 170 -6.46 -20.76 1.90
C ASP A 170 -6.80 -21.43 3.24
N ARG A 171 -5.77 -21.71 4.06
CA ARG A 171 -5.95 -22.31 5.39
C ARG A 171 -6.76 -21.42 6.32
N LEU A 172 -6.39 -20.14 6.41
CA LEU A 172 -7.05 -19.17 7.30
C LEU A 172 -8.49 -18.90 6.88
N SER A 173 -8.76 -18.79 5.57
CA SER A 173 -10.11 -18.56 5.06
C SER A 173 -10.96 -19.83 4.95
N ARG A 174 -10.39 -21.01 5.25
CA ARG A 174 -11.00 -22.33 5.03
C ARG A 174 -11.50 -22.52 3.58
N THR A 175 -10.73 -22.04 2.62
CA THR A 175 -11.01 -22.18 1.18
C THR A 175 -10.07 -23.17 0.52
N CYS A 176 -10.44 -23.64 -0.67
CA CYS A 176 -9.59 -24.46 -1.51
C CYS A 176 -9.74 -24.05 -2.98
N VAL A 177 -8.70 -24.34 -3.75
CA VAL A 177 -8.64 -24.04 -5.18
C VAL A 177 -8.99 -25.31 -5.95
N THR A 178 -9.95 -25.23 -6.87
CA THR A 178 -10.37 -26.33 -7.74
C THR A 178 -10.32 -25.90 -9.20
N ARG A 179 -10.13 -26.86 -10.11
CA ARG A 179 -10.25 -26.61 -11.55
C ARG A 179 -11.73 -26.61 -11.91
N THR A 180 -12.20 -25.58 -12.61
CA THR A 180 -13.51 -25.63 -13.27
C THR A 180 -13.43 -26.71 -14.35
N ARG A 181 -14.30 -27.72 -14.24
CA ARG A 181 -14.52 -28.69 -15.32
C ARG A 181 -15.26 -28.05 -16.47
#